data_AF-A0A7C8ITP4-F1
#
_entry.id   AF-A0A7C8ITP4-F1
#
_cell.length_a   1.000
_cell.length_b   1.000
_cell.length_c   1.000
_cell.angle_alpha   90.00
_cell.angle_beta   90.00
_cell.angle_gamma   90.00
#
_symmetry.space_group_name_H-M   'P 1'
#
loop_
_entity.id
_entity.type
_entity.pdbx_description
1 polymer ?
#
loop_
_entity_poly.entity_id
_entity_poly.type
_entity_poly.pdbx_seq_one_letter_code
_entity_poly.pdbx_strand_id
1 'polypeptide(L)'
;MSKLPPVEKLPLALRKSVRDDWDAKKKRYRGEDLRNLGAYARENLGACIHEYFDGASRRLEEFENYYGKDGVNEINSICYTHVLTLDVDEQKRFSSCGTDVNEGQLRLLFGPESLGSNISSALSRDGLLKALNDAPGPEGTGLSVKVRTDIRQNYDPEIEKIRARVGELIAKPDVKLTPNFEENFDKLLTESKAKKTQLRDDWQENLGNFTKFYFQGLVSQLQSQKFEDDELLQEGFNDVVDKGEVVFRVVDKLEKGSYNECVIQNGILYLQTTPQNYGSNIDNAAEKLVDLL
;
A
#
# COMPACT_ATOMS: atom_id res chain seq x y z
N MET A 1 -19.84 -6.19 21.89
CA MET A 1 -20.52 -5.35 22.89
C MET A 1 -21.99 -5.19 22.49
N SER A 2 -22.92 -5.23 23.45
CA SER A 2 -24.36 -5.16 23.20
C SER A 2 -24.78 -3.82 22.58
N LYS A 3 -25.62 -3.86 21.53
CA LYS A 3 -26.19 -2.67 20.88
C LYS A 3 -26.88 -1.75 21.89
N LEU A 4 -26.63 -0.44 21.76
CA LEU A 4 -27.40 0.58 22.47
C LEU A 4 -28.87 0.57 22.01
N PRO A 5 -29.83 0.87 22.90
CA PRO A 5 -31.25 0.76 22.57
C PRO A 5 -31.72 1.82 21.56
N PRO A 6 -32.81 1.53 20.78
CA PRO A 6 -33.43 2.47 19.85
C PRO A 6 -33.78 3.82 20.49
N VAL A 7 -33.73 4.90 19.71
CA VAL A 7 -33.91 6.27 20.21
C VAL A 7 -35.27 6.44 20.91
N GLU A 8 -36.32 5.73 20.49
CA GLU A 8 -37.64 5.77 21.13
C GLU A 8 -37.65 5.20 22.56
N LYS A 9 -36.66 4.38 22.88
CA LYS A 9 -36.49 3.73 24.19
C LYS A 9 -35.53 4.50 25.10
N LEU A 10 -34.96 5.61 24.64
CA LEU A 10 -34.17 6.50 25.49
C LEU A 10 -35.08 7.32 26.44
N PRO A 11 -34.56 7.68 27.63
CA PRO A 11 -35.24 8.59 28.55
C PRO A 11 -35.70 9.87 27.84
N LEU A 12 -36.87 10.39 28.21
CA LEU A 12 -37.50 11.52 27.53
C LEU A 12 -36.57 12.74 27.41
N ALA A 13 -35.70 12.95 28.40
CA ALA A 13 -34.69 14.01 28.41
C ALA A 13 -33.64 13.88 27.27
N LEU A 14 -33.26 12.65 26.88
CA LEU A 14 -32.29 12.37 25.81
C LEU A 14 -32.90 12.48 24.41
N ARG A 15 -34.14 11.98 24.21
CA ARG A 15 -34.90 12.23 22.97
C ARG A 15 -35.18 13.71 22.75
N LYS A 16 -35.45 14.41 23.85
CA LYS A 16 -35.62 15.85 23.84
C LYS A 16 -34.30 16.59 23.58
N SER A 17 -33.15 16.08 23.99
CA SER A 17 -31.84 16.63 23.58
C SER A 17 -31.55 16.39 22.10
N VAL A 18 -31.82 15.20 21.53
CA VAL A 18 -31.70 15.02 20.07
C VAL A 18 -32.64 16.00 19.34
N ARG A 19 -33.91 16.07 19.71
CA ARG A 19 -34.85 17.02 19.11
C ARG A 19 -34.46 18.49 19.34
N ASP A 20 -34.08 18.89 20.55
CA ASP A 20 -33.86 20.30 20.88
C ASP A 20 -32.42 20.76 20.59
N ASP A 21 -31.43 19.88 20.54
CA ASP A 21 -30.03 20.21 20.18
C ASP A 21 -29.74 20.02 18.70
N TRP A 22 -30.39 19.09 18.01
CA TRP A 22 -30.32 18.99 16.55
C TRP A 22 -31.40 19.85 15.88
N ASP A 23 -32.68 19.68 16.25
CA ASP A 23 -33.76 20.46 15.62
C ASP A 23 -33.85 21.91 16.11
N ALA A 24 -33.37 22.26 17.32
CA ALA A 24 -33.34 23.67 17.78
C ALA A 24 -31.99 24.39 17.62
N LYS A 25 -30.83 23.70 17.58
CA LYS A 25 -29.54 24.34 17.18
C LYS A 25 -29.32 24.37 15.67
N LYS A 26 -30.26 23.88 14.86
CA LYS A 26 -30.39 24.25 13.45
C LYS A 26 -30.40 25.78 13.25
N LYS A 27 -30.89 26.56 14.24
CA LYS A 27 -30.81 28.04 14.25
C LYS A 27 -29.46 28.61 14.70
N ARG A 28 -28.53 27.81 15.22
CA ARG A 28 -27.24 28.20 15.84
C ARG A 28 -26.02 27.97 14.94
N TYR A 29 -26.20 27.58 13.68
CA TYR A 29 -25.19 27.83 12.62
C TYR A 29 -25.10 29.32 12.23
N ARG A 30 -25.87 30.19 12.90
CA ARG A 30 -25.79 31.67 12.86
C ARG A 30 -24.55 32.21 13.60
N GLY A 31 -23.38 31.83 13.12
CA GLY A 31 -22.09 32.39 13.54
C GLY A 31 -21.12 32.48 12.37
N GLU A 32 -21.25 31.58 11.40
CA GLU A 32 -20.61 31.69 10.10
C GLU A 32 -21.68 31.87 9.02
N ASP A 33 -21.28 32.52 7.93
CA ASP A 33 -22.20 32.89 6.87
C ASP A 33 -22.74 31.61 6.19
N LEU A 34 -23.94 31.17 6.60
CA LEU A 34 -24.68 30.06 5.96
C LEU A 34 -24.87 30.25 4.45
N ARG A 35 -24.59 31.43 3.90
CA ARG A 35 -24.51 31.70 2.45
C ARG A 35 -23.44 30.88 1.75
N ASN A 36 -22.43 30.40 2.47
CA ASN A 36 -21.27 29.72 1.89
C ASN A 36 -21.37 28.19 1.97
N LEU A 37 -22.45 27.62 2.52
CA LEU A 37 -22.69 26.17 2.43
C LEU A 37 -23.16 25.78 1.02
N GLY A 38 -22.75 24.59 0.56
CA GLY A 38 -23.26 24.00 -0.67
C GLY A 38 -24.80 23.95 -0.68
N ALA A 39 -25.39 24.14 -1.86
CA ALA A 39 -26.86 24.22 -2.02
C ALA A 39 -27.59 23.03 -1.37
N TYR A 40 -27.03 21.83 -1.50
CA TYR A 40 -27.60 20.62 -0.91
C TYR A 40 -27.63 20.65 0.63
N ALA A 41 -26.53 21.04 1.27
CA ALA A 41 -26.44 21.10 2.72
C ALA A 41 -27.39 22.15 3.33
N ARG A 42 -27.62 23.27 2.63
CA ARG A 42 -28.55 24.32 3.07
C ARG A 42 -30.00 23.84 3.16
N GLU A 43 -30.39 22.99 2.22
CA GLU A 43 -31.77 22.50 2.11
C GLU A 43 -31.99 21.21 2.91
N ASN A 44 -30.96 20.35 3.00
CA ASN A 44 -31.08 18.97 3.49
C ASN A 44 -29.91 18.51 4.38
N LEU A 45 -29.49 19.33 5.35
CA LEU A 45 -28.30 19.08 6.19
C LEU A 45 -28.22 17.65 6.80
N GLY A 46 -29.34 17.11 7.30
CA GLY A 46 -29.34 15.76 7.88
C GLY A 46 -29.08 14.65 6.86
N ALA A 47 -29.68 14.74 5.68
CA ALA A 47 -29.43 13.80 4.59
C ALA A 47 -28.00 13.95 4.06
N CYS A 48 -27.53 15.19 3.94
CA CYS A 48 -26.14 15.49 3.58
C CYS A 48 -25.15 14.81 4.53
N ILE A 49 -25.32 14.94 5.85
CA ILE A 49 -24.41 14.29 6.82
C ILE A 49 -24.52 12.76 6.75
N HIS A 50 -25.74 12.22 6.63
CA HIS A 50 -25.94 10.78 6.46
C HIS A 50 -25.17 10.23 5.25
N GLU A 51 -25.20 10.92 4.11
CA GLU A 51 -24.52 10.48 2.89
C GLU A 51 -23.00 10.39 3.04
N TYR A 52 -22.36 11.23 3.88
CA TYR A 52 -20.93 11.12 4.16
C TYR A 52 -20.61 9.78 4.84
N PHE A 53 -21.35 9.42 5.87
CA PHE A 53 -21.11 8.19 6.63
C PHE A 53 -21.54 6.93 5.86
N ASP A 54 -22.65 7.00 5.13
CA ASP A 54 -23.10 5.91 4.27
C ASP A 54 -22.12 5.68 3.11
N GLY A 55 -21.63 6.76 2.48
CA GLY A 55 -20.56 6.70 1.49
C GLY A 55 -19.27 6.10 2.05
N ALA A 56 -18.84 6.52 3.23
CA ALA A 56 -17.67 5.96 3.91
C ALA A 56 -17.84 4.46 4.22
N SER A 57 -19.02 4.03 4.68
CA SER A 57 -19.30 2.61 4.94
C SER A 57 -19.10 1.75 3.69
N ARG A 58 -19.64 2.18 2.53
CA ARG A 58 -19.48 1.46 1.26
C ARG A 58 -18.02 1.39 0.82
N ARG A 59 -17.27 2.48 1.01
CA ARG A 59 -15.84 2.54 0.66
C ARG A 59 -14.97 1.64 1.54
N LEU A 60 -15.30 1.53 2.83
CA LEU A 60 -14.62 0.59 3.73
C LEU A 60 -14.95 -0.87 3.37
N GLU A 61 -16.18 -1.17 2.96
CA GLU A 61 -16.56 -2.49 2.44
C GLU A 61 -15.82 -2.83 1.14
N GLU A 62 -15.73 -1.89 0.19
CA GLU A 62 -14.91 -2.04 -1.02
C GLU A 62 -13.43 -2.28 -0.67
N PHE A 63 -12.90 -1.58 0.34
CA PHE A 63 -11.53 -1.76 0.81
C PHE A 63 -11.30 -3.15 1.39
N GLU A 64 -12.21 -3.63 2.25
CA GLU A 64 -12.16 -5.00 2.80
C GLU A 64 -12.25 -6.05 1.69
N ASN A 65 -13.13 -5.87 0.70
CA ASN A 65 -13.25 -6.79 -0.42
C ASN A 65 -11.96 -6.89 -1.26
N TYR A 66 -11.20 -5.79 -1.35
CA TYR A 66 -9.96 -5.75 -2.13
C TYR A 66 -8.73 -6.19 -1.33
N TYR A 67 -8.59 -5.73 -0.08
CA TYR A 67 -7.40 -5.95 0.74
C TYR A 67 -7.56 -7.04 1.81
N GLY A 68 -8.78 -7.58 1.96
CA GLY A 68 -9.09 -8.62 2.93
C GLY A 68 -8.92 -8.19 4.38
N LYS A 69 -8.86 -9.18 5.27
CA LYS A 69 -8.73 -8.98 6.71
C LYS A 69 -7.45 -8.23 7.09
N ASP A 70 -6.36 -8.44 6.35
CA ASP A 70 -5.09 -7.78 6.65
C ASP A 70 -5.16 -6.27 6.39
N GLY A 71 -5.81 -5.86 5.30
CA GLY A 71 -6.10 -4.45 5.07
C GLY A 71 -6.95 -3.84 6.19
N VAL A 72 -7.98 -4.56 6.64
CA VAL A 72 -8.83 -4.11 7.76
C VAL A 72 -8.04 -3.99 9.06
N ASN A 73 -7.16 -4.95 9.35
CA ASN A 73 -6.28 -4.92 10.52
C ASN A 73 -5.33 -3.71 10.47
N GLU A 74 -4.83 -3.37 9.29
CA GLU A 74 -3.97 -2.22 9.08
C GLU A 74 -4.70 -0.89 9.25
N ILE A 75 -5.92 -0.75 8.75
CA ILE A 75 -6.77 0.42 9.07
C ILE A 75 -6.98 0.50 10.58
N ASN A 76 -7.30 -0.61 11.22
CA ASN A 76 -7.58 -0.64 12.66
C ASN A 76 -6.37 -0.34 13.53
N SER A 77 -5.15 -0.66 13.08
CA SER A 77 -3.93 -0.33 13.83
C SER A 77 -3.58 1.16 13.72
N ILE A 78 -3.79 1.77 12.54
CA ILE A 78 -3.55 3.19 12.30
C ILE A 78 -4.67 4.04 12.93
N CYS A 79 -5.92 3.65 12.72
CA CYS A 79 -7.13 4.28 13.25
C CYS A 79 -7.59 3.62 14.56
N TYR A 80 -6.68 3.48 15.52
CA TYR A 80 -6.86 2.69 16.75
C TYR A 80 -7.98 3.16 17.68
N THR A 81 -8.51 4.38 17.49
CA THR A 81 -9.65 4.86 18.27
C THR A 81 -10.97 4.25 17.80
N HIS A 82 -11.00 3.69 16.58
CA HIS A 82 -12.20 3.19 15.91
C HIS A 82 -13.33 4.23 15.82
N VAL A 83 -12.96 5.50 15.64
CA VAL A 83 -13.88 6.63 15.48
C VAL A 83 -13.79 7.16 14.06
N LEU A 84 -14.95 7.35 13.42
CA LEU A 84 -15.12 8.05 12.15
C LEU A 84 -15.81 9.39 12.40
N THR A 85 -15.20 10.49 11.97
CA THR A 85 -15.76 11.85 12.14
C THR A 85 -15.99 12.56 10.80
N LEU A 86 -16.73 13.66 10.84
CA LEU A 86 -16.91 14.60 9.73
C LEU A 86 -16.53 16.00 10.23
N ASP A 87 -15.59 16.66 9.57
CA ASP A 87 -15.04 17.95 10.01
C ASP A 87 -14.70 18.89 8.84
N VAL A 88 -14.45 20.16 9.14
CA VAL A 88 -14.02 21.16 8.16
C VAL A 88 -12.52 21.01 7.89
N ASP A 89 -12.12 21.05 6.63
CA ASP A 89 -10.72 21.15 6.24
C ASP A 89 -10.22 22.60 6.33
N GLU A 90 -9.91 23.05 7.55
CA GLU A 90 -9.40 24.40 7.80
C GLU A 90 -8.10 24.70 7.05
N GLN A 91 -7.32 23.67 6.75
CA GLN A 91 -6.05 23.77 6.03
C GLN A 91 -6.23 23.90 4.51
N LYS A 92 -7.46 23.80 3.99
CA LYS A 92 -7.78 23.92 2.56
C LYS A 92 -6.95 22.99 1.66
N ARG A 93 -6.67 21.79 2.16
CA ARG A 93 -6.02 20.69 1.45
C ARG A 93 -6.91 20.13 0.34
N PHE A 94 -8.23 20.17 0.53
CA PHE A 94 -9.21 19.64 -0.41
C PHE A 94 -10.10 20.73 -0.99
N SER A 95 -10.33 20.66 -2.30
CA SER A 95 -11.21 21.59 -3.00
C SER A 95 -12.70 21.37 -2.73
N SER A 96 -13.09 20.14 -2.34
CA SER A 96 -14.48 19.81 -2.00
C SER A 96 -14.57 18.95 -0.75
N CYS A 97 -14.05 17.73 -0.79
CA CYS A 97 -13.93 16.86 0.36
C CYS A 97 -12.74 15.91 0.23
N GLY A 98 -12.39 15.26 1.33
CA GLY A 98 -11.30 14.30 1.42
C GLY A 98 -11.28 13.61 2.77
N THR A 99 -10.15 12.99 3.10
CA THR A 99 -9.98 12.26 4.34
C THR A 99 -8.57 12.43 4.88
N ASP A 100 -8.42 12.35 6.20
CA ASP A 100 -7.14 12.18 6.86
C ASP A 100 -7.26 11.25 8.07
N VAL A 101 -6.12 10.93 8.67
CA VAL A 101 -6.05 10.33 9.99
C VAL A 101 -5.49 11.38 10.95
N ASN A 102 -6.18 11.62 12.06
CA ASN A 102 -5.72 12.53 13.10
C ASN A 102 -5.93 11.90 14.47
N GLU A 103 -4.87 11.83 15.27
CA GLU A 103 -4.91 11.24 16.62
C GLU A 103 -5.55 9.83 16.65
N GLY A 104 -5.27 9.03 15.61
CA GLY A 104 -5.84 7.68 15.48
C GLY A 104 -7.33 7.62 15.13
N GLN A 105 -7.94 8.73 14.72
CA GLN A 105 -9.31 8.80 14.20
C GLN A 105 -9.28 8.92 12.67
N LEU A 106 -10.17 8.21 11.99
CA LEU A 106 -10.41 8.43 10.57
C LEU A 106 -11.38 9.62 10.42
N ARG A 107 -10.99 10.65 9.67
CA ARG A 107 -11.84 11.84 9.50
C ARG A 107 -12.23 11.98 8.03
N LEU A 108 -13.52 12.23 7.81
CA LEU A 108 -14.03 12.80 6.58
C LEU A 108 -13.95 14.31 6.69
N LEU A 109 -13.50 14.95 5.63
CA LEU A 109 -13.23 16.38 5.62
C LEU A 109 -13.97 17.04 4.47
N PHE A 110 -14.51 18.23 4.68
CA PHE A 110 -15.09 19.06 3.63
C PHE A 110 -14.44 20.44 3.63
N GLY A 111 -14.23 21.00 2.43
CA GLY A 111 -13.76 22.38 2.30
C GLY A 111 -14.77 23.35 2.95
N PRO A 112 -14.33 24.50 3.50
CA PRO A 112 -15.19 25.40 4.27
C PRO A 112 -16.52 25.79 3.60
N GLU A 113 -16.56 25.79 2.26
CA GLU A 113 -17.74 26.17 1.47
C GLU A 113 -18.32 25.00 0.64
N SER A 114 -17.93 23.77 0.97
CA SER A 114 -18.16 22.59 0.14
C SER A 114 -18.89 21.46 0.85
N LEU A 115 -19.51 21.75 2.01
CA LEU A 115 -20.35 20.76 2.68
C LEU A 115 -21.43 20.24 1.73
N GLY A 116 -21.48 18.92 1.58
CA GLY A 116 -22.45 18.25 0.72
C GLY A 116 -22.09 18.22 -0.76
N SER A 117 -20.87 18.62 -1.11
CA SER A 117 -20.36 18.57 -2.50
C SER A 117 -19.43 17.37 -2.66
N ASN A 118 -19.65 16.58 -3.72
CA ASN A 118 -18.84 15.39 -4.07
C ASN A 118 -18.68 14.37 -2.93
N ILE A 119 -19.72 14.19 -2.10
CA ILE A 119 -19.68 13.37 -0.88
C ILE A 119 -19.09 11.96 -1.12
N SER A 120 -19.40 11.35 -2.26
CA SER A 120 -18.90 10.02 -2.65
C SER A 120 -17.37 9.92 -2.81
N SER A 121 -16.68 11.06 -2.87
CA SER A 121 -15.22 11.18 -2.96
C SER A 121 -14.55 11.39 -1.59
N ALA A 122 -15.30 11.67 -0.52
CA ALA A 122 -14.75 11.99 0.79
C ALA A 122 -13.83 10.89 1.33
N LEU A 123 -14.21 9.62 1.12
CA LEU A 123 -13.38 8.45 1.44
C LEU A 123 -12.99 7.67 0.17
N SER A 124 -12.58 8.37 -0.89
CA SER A 124 -12.05 7.70 -2.07
C SER A 124 -10.89 6.76 -1.71
N ARG A 125 -10.72 5.66 -2.45
CA ARG A 125 -9.66 4.66 -2.17
C ARG A 125 -8.27 5.30 -2.11
N ASP A 126 -7.93 6.14 -3.08
CA ASP A 126 -6.63 6.82 -3.12
C ASP A 126 -6.48 7.82 -1.96
N GLY A 127 -7.54 8.53 -1.60
CA GLY A 127 -7.58 9.40 -0.44
C GLY A 127 -7.35 8.66 0.87
N LEU A 128 -8.02 7.52 1.06
CA LEU A 128 -7.84 6.65 2.23
C LEU A 128 -6.40 6.12 2.31
N LEU A 129 -5.88 5.55 1.22
CA LEU A 129 -4.51 5.03 1.20
C LEU A 129 -3.48 6.14 1.51
N LYS A 130 -3.68 7.35 0.96
CA LYS A 130 -2.85 8.51 1.29
C LYS A 130 -2.94 8.86 2.77
N ALA A 131 -4.14 8.96 3.32
CA ALA A 131 -4.37 9.28 4.72
C ALA A 131 -3.71 8.26 5.67
N LEU A 132 -3.79 6.97 5.34
CA LEU A 132 -3.13 5.90 6.11
C LEU A 132 -1.60 5.98 6.03
N ASN A 133 -1.04 6.35 4.88
CA ASN A 133 0.40 6.51 4.71
C ASN A 133 0.96 7.77 5.39
N ASP A 134 0.18 8.86 5.41
CA ASP A 134 0.57 10.11 6.06
C ASP A 134 0.40 10.06 7.58
N ALA A 135 -0.42 9.13 8.08
CA ALA A 135 -0.61 8.93 9.50
C ALA A 135 0.71 8.53 10.17
N PRO A 136 0.98 8.99 11.40
CA PRO A 136 2.07 8.45 12.20
C PRO A 136 1.77 6.96 12.44
N GLY A 137 2.37 6.09 11.63
CA GLY A 137 2.19 4.65 11.73
C GLY A 137 2.73 4.14 13.07
N PRO A 138 2.28 2.96 13.54
CA PRO A 138 3.04 2.23 14.54
C PRO A 138 4.47 2.04 14.02
N GLU A 139 5.47 2.29 14.85
CA GLU A 139 6.89 2.28 14.46
C GLU A 139 7.23 1.11 13.53
N GLY A 140 7.96 1.37 12.43
CA GLY A 140 8.88 0.35 11.92
C GLY A 140 8.87 -0.02 10.44
N THR A 141 8.04 0.56 9.55
CA THR A 141 8.20 0.24 8.12
C THR A 141 8.07 1.51 7.28
N GLY A 142 9.16 2.00 6.70
CA GLY A 142 9.13 3.13 5.76
C GLY A 142 8.32 2.89 4.48
N LEU A 143 7.71 1.69 4.33
CA LEU A 143 6.90 1.27 3.20
C LEU A 143 5.49 1.87 3.22
N SER A 144 4.85 1.98 2.05
CA SER A 144 3.43 2.35 1.97
C SER A 144 2.49 1.17 2.25
N VAL A 145 1.24 1.46 2.64
CA VAL A 145 0.17 0.47 2.82
C VAL A 145 -0.02 -0.39 1.55
N LYS A 146 0.08 0.24 0.37
CA LYS A 146 -0.01 -0.47 -0.92
C LYS A 146 1.08 -1.54 -1.03
N VAL A 147 2.32 -1.17 -0.72
CA VAL A 147 3.47 -2.06 -0.80
C VAL A 147 3.39 -3.17 0.24
N ARG A 148 3.09 -2.84 1.50
CA ARG A 148 2.91 -3.85 2.56
C ARG A 148 1.82 -4.85 2.19
N THR A 149 0.74 -4.39 1.57
CA THR A 149 -0.34 -5.27 1.17
C THR A 149 0.07 -6.16 -0.01
N ASP A 150 0.73 -5.62 -1.03
CA ASP A 150 1.22 -6.41 -2.16
C ASP A 150 2.23 -7.48 -1.69
N ILE A 151 3.11 -7.17 -0.75
CA ILE A 151 4.03 -8.14 -0.14
C ILE A 151 3.25 -9.30 0.52
N ARG A 152 2.29 -8.99 1.40
CA ARG A 152 1.48 -10.01 2.10
C ARG A 152 0.66 -10.87 1.15
N GLN A 153 0.11 -10.28 0.09
CA GLN A 153 -0.78 -10.98 -0.84
C GLN A 153 0.00 -11.77 -1.89
N ASN A 154 1.10 -11.23 -2.40
CA ASN A 154 1.73 -11.72 -3.62
C ASN A 154 3.15 -12.26 -3.42
N TYR A 155 3.85 -11.93 -2.34
CA TYR A 155 5.21 -12.40 -2.06
C TYR A 155 5.25 -13.44 -0.94
N ASP A 156 4.76 -13.09 0.26
CA ASP A 156 4.83 -13.92 1.47
C ASP A 156 4.29 -15.34 1.27
N PRO A 157 3.18 -15.57 0.55
CA PRO A 157 2.63 -16.92 0.38
C PRO A 157 3.49 -17.85 -0.49
N GLU A 158 4.34 -17.31 -1.36
CA GLU A 158 5.05 -18.08 -2.39
C GLU A 158 6.57 -18.14 -2.16
N ILE A 159 7.15 -17.21 -1.40
CA ILE A 159 8.62 -17.05 -1.34
C ILE A 159 9.33 -18.31 -0.83
N GLU A 160 8.80 -18.99 0.18
CA GLU A 160 9.45 -20.20 0.72
C GLU A 160 9.48 -21.36 -0.28
N LYS A 161 8.43 -21.49 -1.09
CA LYS A 161 8.37 -22.47 -2.17
C LYS A 161 9.42 -22.15 -3.25
N ILE A 162 9.59 -20.87 -3.58
CA ILE A 162 10.60 -20.42 -4.54
C ILE A 162 12.01 -20.63 -3.99
N ARG A 163 12.26 -20.24 -2.74
CA ARG A 163 13.53 -20.46 -2.02
C ARG A 163 13.92 -21.93 -2.01
N ALA A 164 12.98 -22.82 -1.65
CA ALA A 164 13.22 -24.26 -1.66
C ALA A 164 13.60 -24.75 -3.07
N ARG A 165 12.88 -24.32 -4.11
CA ARG A 165 13.20 -24.70 -5.49
C ARG A 165 14.57 -24.18 -5.94
N VAL A 166 14.93 -22.95 -5.59
CA VAL A 166 16.29 -22.44 -5.86
C VAL A 166 17.32 -23.34 -5.16
N GLY A 167 17.13 -23.63 -3.87
CA GLY A 167 18.05 -24.44 -3.09
C GLY A 167 18.25 -25.86 -3.61
N GLU A 168 17.19 -26.49 -4.14
CA GLU A 168 17.30 -27.76 -4.87
C GLU A 168 18.18 -27.64 -6.11
N LEU A 169 17.93 -26.61 -6.94
CA LEU A 169 18.61 -26.42 -8.22
C LEU A 169 20.11 -26.16 -8.07
N ILE A 170 20.52 -25.46 -7.01
CA ILE A 170 21.94 -25.13 -6.75
C ILE A 170 22.58 -26.06 -5.69
N ALA A 171 21.89 -27.13 -5.28
CA ALA A 171 22.31 -28.03 -4.19
C ALA A 171 22.67 -27.31 -2.88
N LYS A 172 21.96 -26.22 -2.54
CA LYS A 172 22.14 -25.42 -1.33
C LYS A 172 20.81 -25.16 -0.62
N PRO A 173 20.32 -26.09 0.22
CA PRO A 173 18.97 -26.03 0.79
C PRO A 173 18.76 -24.88 1.78
N ASP A 174 19.83 -24.27 2.28
CA ASP A 174 19.81 -23.13 3.21
C ASP A 174 19.99 -21.77 2.49
N VAL A 175 19.90 -21.74 1.16
CA VAL A 175 19.96 -20.50 0.38
C VAL A 175 18.96 -19.47 0.90
N LYS A 176 19.43 -18.24 1.03
CA LYS A 176 18.65 -17.07 1.46
C LYS A 176 18.24 -16.26 0.24
N LEU A 177 16.95 -15.94 0.15
CA LEU A 177 16.43 -14.96 -0.81
C LEU A 177 16.12 -13.66 -0.07
N THR A 178 16.83 -12.59 -0.42
CA THR A 178 16.71 -11.28 0.23
C THR A 178 16.02 -10.30 -0.72
N PRO A 179 14.78 -9.89 -0.44
CA PRO A 179 14.00 -9.02 -1.33
C PRO A 179 14.45 -7.55 -1.32
N ASN A 180 15.12 -7.12 -0.25
CA ASN A 180 15.65 -5.76 -0.10
C ASN A 180 14.54 -4.69 -0.26
N PHE A 181 13.38 -4.91 0.38
CA PHE A 181 12.15 -4.17 0.09
C PHE A 181 12.26 -2.69 0.42
N GLU A 182 12.83 -2.34 1.57
CA GLU A 182 12.99 -0.98 2.05
C GLU A 182 13.89 -0.16 1.11
N GLU A 183 15.07 -0.68 0.78
CA GLU A 183 16.01 0.01 -0.10
C GLU A 183 15.47 0.12 -1.54
N ASN A 184 14.80 -0.92 -2.03
CA ASN A 184 14.17 -0.89 -3.35
C ASN A 184 13.01 0.10 -3.37
N PHE A 185 12.21 0.15 -2.30
CA PHE A 185 11.13 1.11 -2.15
C PHE A 185 11.65 2.55 -2.13
N ASP A 186 12.68 2.85 -1.35
CA ASP A 186 13.26 4.20 -1.26
C ASP A 186 13.80 4.68 -2.60
N LYS A 187 14.44 3.79 -3.35
CA LYS A 187 14.96 4.10 -4.68
C LYS A 187 13.84 4.34 -5.69
N LEU A 188 12.83 3.47 -5.74
CA LEU A 188 11.66 3.64 -6.61
C LEU A 188 10.83 4.86 -6.23
N LEU A 189 10.68 5.15 -4.93
CA LEU A 189 10.00 6.33 -4.43
C LEU A 189 10.73 7.61 -4.85
N THR A 190 12.06 7.61 -4.80
CA THR A 190 12.87 8.74 -5.27
C THR A 190 12.69 8.96 -6.77
N GLU A 191 12.76 7.90 -7.56
CA GLU A 191 12.56 7.96 -9.01
C GLU A 191 11.14 8.42 -9.37
N SER A 192 10.11 7.96 -8.65
CA SER A 192 8.71 8.34 -8.89
C SER A 192 8.44 9.85 -8.80
N LYS A 193 9.32 10.59 -8.11
CA LYS A 193 9.23 12.05 -7.93
C LYS A 193 9.98 12.81 -9.04
N ALA A 194 10.69 12.13 -9.93
CA ALA A 194 11.43 12.75 -11.02
C ALA A 194 10.48 13.28 -12.11
N LYS A 195 10.76 14.48 -12.64
CA LYS A 195 9.90 15.18 -13.64
C LYS A 195 9.66 14.40 -14.94
N LYS A 196 10.54 13.47 -15.29
CA LYS A 196 10.49 12.67 -16.52
C LYS A 196 10.81 11.20 -16.19
N THR A 197 10.23 10.71 -15.11
CA THR A 197 10.40 9.30 -14.76
C THR A 197 9.86 8.39 -15.86
N GLN A 198 10.53 7.26 -16.05
CA GLN A 198 10.05 6.15 -16.86
C GLN A 198 9.62 4.97 -16.00
N LEU A 199 9.61 5.15 -14.68
CA LEU A 199 9.03 4.19 -13.77
C LEU A 199 7.52 4.10 -14.02
N ARG A 200 7.02 2.87 -14.08
CA ARG A 200 5.60 2.57 -14.20
C ARG A 200 4.79 3.12 -13.02
N ASP A 201 3.60 3.63 -13.29
CA ASP A 201 2.76 4.30 -12.28
C ASP A 201 2.23 3.34 -11.19
N ASP A 202 2.13 2.04 -11.50
CA ASP A 202 1.62 0.98 -10.62
C ASP A 202 2.73 0.25 -9.83
N TRP A 203 3.91 0.87 -9.68
CA TRP A 203 5.06 0.22 -9.04
C TRP A 203 4.80 -0.13 -7.56
N GLN A 204 4.01 0.66 -6.84
CA GLN A 204 3.71 0.40 -5.42
C GLN A 204 2.77 -0.79 -5.25
N GLU A 205 1.88 -1.02 -6.20
CA GLU A 205 0.96 -2.15 -6.24
C GLU A 205 1.62 -3.46 -6.67
N ASN A 206 2.89 -3.42 -7.11
CA ASN A 206 3.59 -4.59 -7.64
C ASN A 206 4.98 -4.83 -7.03
N LEU A 207 5.35 -4.13 -5.95
CA LEU A 207 6.70 -4.24 -5.39
C LEU A 207 7.03 -5.66 -4.90
N GLY A 208 6.13 -6.27 -4.13
CA GLY A 208 6.19 -7.68 -3.72
C GLY A 208 6.00 -8.63 -4.90
N ASN A 209 5.01 -8.38 -5.76
CA ASN A 209 4.71 -9.26 -6.89
C ASN A 209 5.87 -9.36 -7.90
N PHE A 210 6.50 -8.24 -8.27
CA PHE A 210 7.67 -8.27 -9.15
C PHE A 210 8.90 -8.83 -8.47
N THR A 211 9.13 -8.54 -7.19
CA THR A 211 10.25 -9.16 -6.45
C THR A 211 10.12 -10.69 -6.43
N LYS A 212 8.91 -11.22 -6.23
CA LYS A 212 8.63 -12.65 -6.42
C LYS A 212 8.99 -13.10 -7.84
N PHE A 213 8.55 -12.38 -8.87
CA PHE A 213 8.85 -12.73 -10.26
C PHE A 213 10.35 -12.73 -10.55
N TYR A 214 11.15 -11.85 -9.95
CA TYR A 214 12.61 -11.87 -10.11
C TYR A 214 13.21 -13.18 -9.60
N PHE A 215 12.76 -13.67 -8.44
CA PHE A 215 13.20 -14.97 -7.93
C PHE A 215 12.65 -16.15 -8.74
N GLN A 216 11.43 -16.06 -9.28
CA GLN A 216 10.93 -17.06 -10.23
C GLN A 216 11.72 -17.06 -11.55
N GLY A 217 12.13 -15.89 -12.03
CA GLY A 217 13.03 -15.75 -13.18
C GLY A 217 14.38 -16.43 -12.94
N LEU A 218 14.93 -16.32 -11.73
CA LEU A 218 16.12 -17.09 -11.34
C LEU A 218 15.88 -18.61 -11.45
N VAL A 219 14.77 -19.11 -10.92
CA VAL A 219 14.40 -20.54 -11.06
C VAL A 219 14.35 -20.96 -12.53
N SER A 220 13.67 -20.18 -13.37
CA SER A 220 13.57 -20.43 -14.82
C SER A 220 14.95 -20.49 -15.49
N GLN A 221 15.85 -19.57 -15.14
CA GLN A 221 17.20 -19.52 -15.71
C GLN A 221 18.06 -20.69 -15.25
N LEU A 222 18.04 -21.04 -13.97
CA LEU A 222 18.77 -22.20 -13.43
C LEU A 222 18.33 -23.51 -14.14
N GLN A 223 17.02 -23.69 -14.35
CA GLN A 223 16.49 -24.83 -15.09
C GLN A 223 16.91 -24.82 -16.56
N SER A 224 16.81 -23.66 -17.22
CA SER A 224 17.22 -23.52 -18.62
C SER A 224 18.72 -23.80 -18.82
N GLN A 225 19.55 -23.40 -17.85
CA GLN A 225 20.99 -23.58 -17.83
C GLN A 225 21.42 -24.96 -17.30
N LYS A 226 20.48 -25.86 -16.98
CA LYS A 226 20.73 -27.26 -16.60
C LYS A 226 21.45 -27.47 -15.27
N PHE A 227 21.29 -26.54 -14.32
CA PHE A 227 21.82 -26.71 -12.97
C PHE A 227 21.32 -27.98 -12.26
N GLU A 228 20.08 -28.42 -12.52
CA GLU A 228 19.52 -29.61 -11.87
C GLU A 228 20.22 -30.92 -12.22
N ASP A 229 20.89 -30.97 -13.38
CA ASP A 229 21.52 -32.18 -13.93
C ASP A 229 23.06 -32.09 -13.94
N ASP A 230 23.65 -31.01 -13.42
CA ASP A 230 25.08 -30.71 -13.56
C ASP A 230 25.73 -30.30 -12.23
N GLU A 231 26.45 -31.25 -11.62
CA GLU A 231 27.17 -31.04 -10.36
C GLU A 231 28.26 -29.95 -10.48
N LEU A 232 28.91 -29.79 -11.64
CA LEU A 232 29.96 -28.77 -11.81
C LEU A 232 29.38 -27.36 -11.83
N LEU A 233 28.18 -27.16 -12.38
CA LEU A 233 27.49 -25.88 -12.31
C LEU A 233 27.06 -25.55 -10.87
N GLN A 234 26.58 -26.54 -10.12
CA GLN A 234 26.22 -26.37 -8.72
C GLN A 234 27.45 -26.03 -7.87
N GLU A 235 28.55 -26.75 -8.02
CA GLU A 235 29.82 -26.48 -7.34
C GLU A 235 30.35 -25.10 -7.70
N GLY A 236 30.46 -24.78 -8.99
CA GLY A 236 30.95 -23.48 -9.47
C GLY A 236 30.12 -22.31 -8.92
N PHE A 237 28.80 -22.45 -8.85
CA PHE A 237 27.95 -21.45 -8.22
C PHE A 237 28.24 -21.28 -6.73
N ASN A 238 28.34 -22.39 -6.00
CA ASN A 238 28.54 -22.36 -4.56
C ASN A 238 29.93 -21.84 -4.16
N ASP A 239 30.93 -21.99 -5.04
CA ASP A 239 32.27 -21.45 -4.85
C ASP A 239 32.30 -19.91 -4.92
N VAL A 240 31.55 -19.31 -5.84
CA VAL A 240 31.52 -17.84 -6.02
C VAL A 240 30.40 -17.17 -5.23
N VAL A 241 29.34 -17.89 -4.86
CA VAL A 241 28.23 -17.46 -3.99
C VAL A 241 28.32 -18.16 -2.63
N ASP A 242 29.50 -18.04 -2.00
CA ASP A 242 29.85 -18.74 -0.77
C ASP A 242 28.89 -18.43 0.40
N LYS A 243 28.36 -17.20 0.47
CA LYS A 243 27.37 -16.78 1.48
C LYS A 243 26.00 -17.43 1.32
N GLY A 244 25.72 -18.06 0.17
CA GLY A 244 24.42 -18.67 -0.09
C GLY A 244 23.27 -17.66 -0.09
N GLU A 245 23.52 -16.44 -0.56
CA GLU A 245 22.53 -15.37 -0.56
C GLU A 245 22.30 -14.86 -1.97
N VAL A 246 21.02 -14.72 -2.33
CA VAL A 246 20.55 -14.06 -3.53
C VAL A 246 19.77 -12.82 -3.13
N VAL A 247 20.17 -11.66 -3.64
CA VAL A 247 19.53 -10.37 -3.33
C VAL A 247 18.89 -9.80 -4.58
N PHE A 248 17.63 -9.39 -4.50
CA PHE A 248 17.04 -8.53 -5.53
C PHE A 248 17.29 -7.07 -5.21
N ARG A 249 17.81 -6.28 -6.17
CA ARG A 249 18.00 -4.84 -5.98
C ARG A 249 17.68 -3.99 -7.21
N VAL A 250 17.20 -2.79 -6.96
CA VAL A 250 17.10 -1.74 -7.99
C VAL A 250 18.40 -0.91 -7.98
N VAL A 251 18.99 -0.69 -9.15
CA VAL A 251 20.25 0.06 -9.34
C VAL A 251 20.05 1.21 -10.32
N ASP A 252 20.95 2.20 -10.29
CA ASP A 252 20.82 3.37 -11.18
C ASP A 252 21.18 3.04 -12.62
N LYS A 253 22.08 2.05 -12.80
CA LYS A 253 22.52 1.56 -14.11
C LYS A 253 22.92 0.09 -14.01
N LEU A 254 22.76 -0.61 -15.13
CA LEU A 254 23.33 -1.94 -15.35
C LEU A 254 24.71 -1.80 -16.00
N GLU A 255 25.60 -2.75 -15.78
CA GLU A 255 26.95 -2.72 -16.36
C GLU A 255 26.97 -3.27 -17.78
N LYS A 256 26.28 -4.39 -17.98
CA LYS A 256 26.23 -5.15 -19.25
C LYS A 256 24.79 -5.45 -19.70
N GLY A 257 23.85 -5.50 -18.76
CA GLY A 257 22.44 -5.82 -19.04
C GLY A 257 21.66 -4.69 -19.70
N SER A 258 20.61 -5.05 -20.46
CA SER A 258 19.68 -4.10 -21.07
C SER A 258 18.44 -3.84 -20.21
N TYR A 259 17.80 -4.91 -19.72
CA TYR A 259 16.62 -4.84 -18.85
C TYR A 259 16.95 -5.27 -17.42
N ASN A 260 17.67 -6.38 -17.30
CA ASN A 260 18.04 -7.01 -16.05
C ASN A 260 19.47 -7.51 -16.17
N GLU A 261 20.09 -7.74 -15.03
CA GLU A 261 21.47 -8.22 -14.93
C GLU A 261 21.61 -9.05 -13.66
N CYS A 262 22.41 -10.12 -13.73
CA CYS A 262 22.93 -10.78 -12.55
C CYS A 262 24.40 -10.42 -12.38
N VAL A 263 24.82 -10.15 -11.14
CA VAL A 263 26.23 -9.91 -10.79
C VAL A 263 26.57 -10.62 -9.50
N ILE A 264 27.81 -11.08 -9.36
CA ILE A 264 28.31 -11.69 -8.12
C ILE A 264 29.25 -10.70 -7.45
N GLN A 265 28.91 -10.30 -6.22
CA GLN A 265 29.68 -9.31 -5.47
C GLN A 265 29.81 -9.78 -4.02
N ASN A 266 31.06 -9.92 -3.56
CA ASN A 266 31.38 -10.32 -2.18
C ASN A 266 30.66 -11.59 -1.73
N GLY A 267 30.60 -12.62 -2.58
CA GLY A 267 29.96 -13.91 -2.23
C GLY A 267 28.43 -13.94 -2.35
N ILE A 268 27.82 -12.89 -2.92
CA ILE A 268 26.36 -12.74 -3.04
C ILE A 268 25.98 -12.61 -4.51
N LEU A 269 24.95 -13.35 -4.93
CA LEU A 269 24.33 -13.14 -6.23
C LEU A 269 23.31 -12.00 -6.14
N TYR A 270 23.50 -10.95 -6.94
CA TYR A 270 22.52 -9.88 -7.08
C TYR A 270 21.75 -10.06 -8.39
N LEU A 271 20.43 -10.12 -8.30
CA LEU A 271 19.52 -9.90 -9.41
C LEU A 271 19.18 -8.41 -9.42
N GLN A 272 19.47 -7.71 -10.51
CA GLN A 272 19.31 -6.27 -10.54
C GLN A 272 18.64 -5.74 -11.80
N THR A 273 17.91 -4.66 -11.62
CA THR A 273 17.21 -3.91 -12.67
C THR A 273 17.32 -2.42 -12.40
N THR A 274 16.92 -1.58 -13.36
CA THR A 274 16.80 -0.13 -13.18
C THR A 274 15.34 0.24 -12.95
N PRO A 275 15.04 1.43 -12.40
CA PRO A 275 13.66 1.88 -12.26
C PRO A 275 12.89 1.93 -13.59
N GLN A 276 13.56 2.30 -14.68
CA GLN A 276 12.98 2.31 -16.04
C GLN A 276 12.53 0.92 -16.50
N ASN A 277 13.31 -0.11 -16.17
CA ASN A 277 13.05 -1.48 -16.60
C ASN A 277 12.33 -2.31 -15.54
N TYR A 278 11.86 -1.68 -14.46
CA TYR A 278 11.30 -2.36 -13.31
C TYR A 278 10.10 -3.22 -13.69
N GLY A 279 10.24 -4.53 -13.49
CA GLY A 279 9.23 -5.53 -13.82
C GLY A 279 9.15 -5.90 -15.30
N SER A 280 10.15 -5.54 -16.11
CA SER A 280 10.21 -5.87 -17.55
C SER A 280 11.16 -7.03 -17.81
N ASN A 281 10.75 -8.00 -18.65
CA ASN A 281 11.54 -9.17 -19.04
C ASN A 281 12.18 -9.90 -17.84
N ILE A 282 11.41 -10.01 -16.75
CA ILE A 282 11.90 -10.47 -15.45
C ILE A 282 12.48 -11.89 -15.53
N ASP A 283 11.94 -12.73 -16.41
CA ASP A 283 12.43 -14.10 -16.63
C ASP A 283 13.90 -14.15 -17.06
N ASN A 284 14.46 -13.05 -17.58
CA ASN A 284 15.86 -12.95 -18.01
C ASN A 284 16.79 -12.45 -16.90
N ALA A 285 16.33 -12.32 -15.65
CA ALA A 285 17.10 -11.71 -14.56
C ALA A 285 18.46 -12.37 -14.29
N ALA A 286 18.62 -13.65 -14.63
CA ALA A 286 19.85 -14.42 -14.45
C ALA A 286 20.35 -15.10 -15.75
N GLU A 287 19.98 -14.58 -16.93
CA GLU A 287 20.32 -15.18 -18.23
C GLU A 287 21.83 -15.34 -18.44
N LYS A 288 22.64 -14.50 -17.79
CA LYS A 288 24.11 -14.48 -17.89
C LYS A 288 24.83 -15.11 -16.69
N LEU A 289 24.14 -15.90 -15.87
CA LEU A 289 24.71 -16.47 -14.65
C LEU A 289 25.91 -17.38 -14.92
N VAL A 290 25.82 -18.28 -15.90
CA VAL A 290 26.92 -19.22 -16.23
C VAL A 290 28.19 -18.49 -16.67
N ASP A 291 28.07 -17.32 -17.30
CA ASP A 291 29.24 -16.51 -17.71
C ASP A 291 30.01 -15.92 -16.50
N LEU A 292 29.49 -16.07 -15.27
CA LEU A 292 30.06 -15.54 -14.03
C LEU A 292 30.66 -16.61 -13.11
N LEU A 293 30.49 -17.90 -13.45
CA LEU A 293 31.01 -19.05 -12.71
C LEU A 293 32.40 -19.44 -13.24
#